data_AF-Q5JFR3-F1
#
_entry.id   AF-Q5JFR3-F1
#
_cell.length_a   1.000
_cell.length_b   1.000
_cell.length_c   1.000
_cell.angle_alpha   90.00
_cell.angle_beta   90.00
_cell.angle_gamma   90.00
#
_symmetry.space_group_name_H-M   'P 1'
#
loop_
_entity.id
_entity.type
_entity.pdbx_description
1 polymer ?
#
loop_
_entity_poly.entity_id
_entity_poly.type
_entity_poly.pdbx_seq_one_letter_code
_entity_poly.pdbx_strand_id
1 'polypeptide(L)'
;MKPKIETLLVFFLVGIVVAAGCISSNTTQPSTETGTTSTTELGRDSNSTTNTASYATANHTADITVEINPNLELFSVVYILAFNGSDPFIMAPKEYIQDVLTYFGPYNDSVVVGYVRDVFGPSLPYYTRDYSIMKFGNKLAKLEYLGNITNDSVLAVDLRLLSEFARESNFSAFYRAHLKEYSKATSNISAYINCAIPIYWRFFGKWYTKFRIEASYSVWIHPHASWENETSYYIGWISHNTTPRRLYGQVRRMFHEFAHPFVGEFLDENFQLFEGMDYYLDEIKKELPALTTYDTPHYGSFSRYLNELLTESIAKYAALKCGIPKDYMTYSTLLMSMYFPPLSKLLEEYDVVWKTNSTLPQYAPTLAEHMRTWATPTNISTLYWELSPVTWDHEWNTAFHYGRVVIVPGSSEQEREAAKTIKDALEDSYNEEFGQAPSIEIKAYDELTPEDTKANLILIGTPQTNDLVKELNDGLPVKFVFNGSWILQRDSASVKEFFSFEITNQSVKQLPLEYPTPSPWGVIETIRNPWNDRTYITVLAGTNESLIMQAFWRGFPSYVLVGDNYFEVGFYIQGG
;
A
#
# COMPACT_ATOMS: atom_id res chain seq x y z
N MET A 1 -32.13 -10.43 23.76
CA MET A 1 -31.60 -11.21 22.63
C MET A 1 -30.49 -10.40 22.00
N LYS A 2 -29.22 -10.80 22.20
CA LYS A 2 -28.04 -10.11 21.66
C LYS A 2 -27.80 -10.63 20.23
N PRO A 3 -27.64 -9.78 19.21
CA PRO A 3 -27.14 -10.27 17.93
C PRO A 3 -25.65 -10.59 18.11
N LYS A 4 -25.28 -11.83 17.79
CA LYS A 4 -23.88 -12.19 17.54
C LYS A 4 -23.50 -11.53 16.22
N ILE A 5 -22.80 -10.40 16.30
CA ILE A 5 -22.09 -9.84 15.15
C ILE A 5 -20.86 -10.71 14.97
N GLU A 6 -20.89 -11.54 13.94
CA GLU A 6 -19.73 -12.29 13.50
C GLU A 6 -18.64 -11.29 13.11
N THR A 7 -17.53 -11.37 13.84
CA THR A 7 -16.31 -10.61 13.66
C THR A 7 -15.76 -10.83 12.25
N LEU A 8 -16.16 -9.97 11.31
CA LEU A 8 -15.46 -9.77 10.06
C LEU A 8 -14.25 -8.86 10.34
N LEU A 9 -13.28 -9.40 11.09
CA LEU A 9 -11.91 -8.85 11.18
C LEU A 9 -11.26 -9.05 9.80
N VAL A 10 -11.65 -8.20 8.85
CA VAL A 10 -10.87 -7.99 7.64
C VAL A 10 -9.74 -7.07 8.06
N PHE A 11 -8.64 -7.67 8.50
CA PHE A 11 -7.35 -7.00 8.59
C PHE A 11 -7.03 -6.45 7.19
N PHE A 12 -7.15 -5.14 7.06
CA PHE A 12 -6.53 -4.38 5.99
C PHE A 12 -5.33 -3.67 6.59
N LEU A 13 -4.21 -4.37 6.67
CA LEU A 13 -2.96 -3.68 6.46
C LEU A 13 -2.98 -3.25 4.98
N VAL A 14 -3.53 -2.07 4.72
CA VAL A 14 -2.90 -1.19 3.74
C VAL A 14 -1.49 -1.08 4.30
N GLY A 15 -0.55 -1.77 3.67
CA GLY A 15 0.84 -1.75 4.09
C GLY A 15 1.24 -0.31 4.22
N ILE A 16 1.31 0.17 5.46
CA ILE A 16 2.27 1.19 5.81
C ILE A 16 3.58 0.60 5.32
N VAL A 17 4.28 1.40 4.54
CA VAL A 17 5.63 1.10 4.09
C VAL A 17 6.49 1.05 5.36
N VAL A 18 6.55 -0.12 5.97
CA VAL A 18 7.39 -0.41 7.14
C VAL A 18 8.33 -1.49 6.69
N ALA A 19 9.47 -1.05 6.17
CA ALA A 19 10.75 -1.73 6.18
C ALA A 19 10.71 -3.27 6.16
N ALA A 20 10.43 -3.83 4.99
CA ALA A 20 11.07 -5.05 4.53
C ALA A 20 11.74 -4.75 3.19
N GLY A 21 13.03 -4.38 3.26
CA GLY A 21 13.67 -3.68 2.15
C GLY A 21 13.70 -4.41 0.81
N CYS A 22 13.27 -3.72 -0.24
CA CYS A 22 13.72 -3.92 -1.61
C CYS A 22 15.23 -3.67 -1.67
N ILE A 23 16.03 -4.72 -1.42
CA ILE A 23 17.47 -4.71 -1.70
C ILE A 23 17.64 -5.38 -3.06
N SER A 24 17.93 -4.56 -4.08
CA SER A 24 18.45 -5.04 -5.36
C SER A 24 19.79 -5.76 -5.13
N SER A 25 19.80 -7.09 -5.18
CA SER A 25 21.05 -7.85 -5.25
C SER A 25 21.43 -8.03 -6.72
N ASN A 26 22.11 -7.05 -7.32
CA ASN A 26 22.70 -7.21 -8.65
C ASN A 26 24.06 -7.90 -8.54
N THR A 27 24.18 -9.10 -9.11
CA THR A 27 25.46 -9.70 -9.51
C THR A 27 25.39 -10.11 -10.97
N THR A 28 25.74 -9.22 -11.90
CA THR A 28 26.44 -9.59 -13.15
C THR A 28 26.92 -8.36 -13.95
N GLN A 29 28.15 -8.44 -14.46
CA GLN A 29 28.81 -7.44 -15.31
C GLN A 29 28.22 -7.42 -16.74
N PRO A 30 28.26 -6.27 -17.45
CA PRO A 30 27.77 -6.18 -18.82
C PRO A 30 28.79 -6.73 -19.83
N SER A 31 28.29 -7.52 -20.79
CA SER A 31 28.99 -7.78 -22.04
C SER A 31 28.43 -6.85 -23.12
N THR A 32 29.35 -6.22 -23.85
CA THR A 32 29.12 -5.22 -24.88
C THR A 32 28.96 -5.91 -26.23
N GLU A 33 27.87 -5.64 -26.95
CA GLU A 33 27.85 -5.82 -28.41
C GLU A 33 27.24 -4.59 -29.10
N THR A 34 28.10 -3.97 -29.90
CA THR A 34 27.87 -2.86 -30.82
C THR A 34 27.20 -3.35 -32.10
N GLY A 35 26.22 -2.60 -32.63
CA GLY A 35 25.62 -2.93 -33.93
C GLY A 35 24.77 -1.83 -34.58
N THR A 36 25.44 -0.85 -35.20
CA THR A 36 25.10 -0.13 -36.45
C THR A 36 23.70 0.46 -36.69
N THR A 37 23.71 1.79 -36.83
CA THR A 37 22.69 2.68 -37.36
C THR A 37 22.51 2.56 -38.89
N SER A 38 21.25 2.66 -39.35
CA SER A 38 20.92 3.06 -40.73
C SER A 38 19.75 4.05 -40.71
N THR A 39 20.02 5.23 -41.25
CA THR A 39 19.12 6.35 -41.49
C THR A 39 18.28 6.15 -42.75
N THR A 40 17.01 6.58 -42.74
CA THR A 40 16.35 7.11 -43.95
C THR A 40 15.17 8.02 -43.59
N GLU A 41 14.95 8.99 -44.47
CA GLU A 41 14.23 10.25 -44.31
C GLU A 41 12.69 10.19 -44.43
N LEU A 42 12.07 11.10 -43.68
CA LEU A 42 10.91 11.97 -43.94
C LEU A 42 9.97 11.68 -45.13
N GLY A 43 8.69 11.50 -44.79
CA GLY A 43 7.54 11.77 -45.65
C GLY A 43 6.36 12.27 -44.81
N ARG A 44 5.99 13.54 -44.98
CA ARG A 44 4.91 14.25 -44.29
C ARG A 44 3.63 14.09 -45.12
N ASP A 45 2.52 13.66 -44.52
CA ASP A 45 1.19 14.07 -44.97
C ASP A 45 0.13 13.90 -43.88
N SER A 46 -0.73 14.91 -43.83
CA SER A 46 -1.78 15.18 -42.86
C SER A 46 -3.11 14.53 -43.25
N ASN A 47 -3.81 13.89 -42.30
CA ASN A 47 -5.22 14.17 -42.04
C ASN A 47 -5.77 13.47 -40.80
N SER A 48 -6.56 14.26 -40.07
CA SER A 48 -7.36 13.94 -38.89
C SER A 48 -8.53 13.00 -39.23
N THR A 49 -8.59 11.85 -38.56
CA THR A 49 -9.83 11.23 -38.05
C THR A 49 -9.47 10.10 -37.08
N THR A 50 -10.22 10.03 -35.99
CA THR A 50 -10.28 8.96 -34.96
C THR A 50 -9.69 7.61 -35.38
N ASN A 51 -8.45 7.34 -34.95
CA ASN A 51 -7.82 6.04 -35.08
C ASN A 51 -7.43 5.53 -33.69
N THR A 52 -8.13 4.50 -33.23
CA THR A 52 -7.51 3.46 -32.40
C THR A 52 -6.30 2.95 -33.16
N ALA A 53 -5.13 3.48 -32.82
CA ALA A 53 -3.88 3.14 -33.48
C ALA A 53 -3.59 1.63 -33.29
N SER A 54 -3.92 0.88 -34.34
CA SER A 54 -3.32 -0.40 -34.67
C SER A 54 -1.81 -0.17 -34.81
N TYR A 55 -1.09 -0.44 -33.74
CA TYR A 55 0.35 -0.64 -33.85
C TYR A 55 0.58 -2.00 -34.48
N ALA A 56 1.41 -2.03 -35.52
CA ALA A 56 2.04 -3.26 -35.97
C ALA A 56 2.87 -3.81 -34.79
N THR A 57 2.27 -4.72 -34.05
CA THR A 57 2.90 -5.48 -32.98
C THR A 57 4.03 -6.30 -33.60
N ALA A 58 5.27 -5.86 -33.43
CA ALA A 58 6.31 -6.86 -33.21
C ALA A 58 5.80 -7.69 -32.02
N ASN A 59 5.56 -8.97 -32.26
CA ASN A 59 4.94 -9.88 -31.32
C ASN A 59 5.94 -10.14 -30.18
N HIS A 60 6.05 -9.19 -29.26
CA HIS A 60 6.92 -9.27 -28.11
C HIS A 60 6.22 -10.16 -27.07
N THR A 61 6.33 -11.47 -27.29
CA THR A 61 5.75 -12.48 -26.40
C THR A 61 6.77 -12.79 -25.31
N ALA A 62 6.54 -12.30 -24.09
CA ALA A 62 7.23 -12.80 -22.91
C ALA A 62 6.53 -14.07 -22.40
N ASP A 63 7.29 -14.96 -21.78
CA ASP A 63 6.73 -16.10 -21.05
C ASP A 63 6.21 -15.60 -19.69
N ILE A 64 4.92 -15.81 -19.42
CA ILE A 64 4.26 -15.34 -18.20
C ILE A 64 3.76 -16.54 -17.41
N THR A 65 4.33 -16.74 -16.24
CA THR A 65 3.91 -17.78 -15.29
C THR A 65 3.30 -17.13 -14.07
N VAL A 66 2.07 -17.55 -13.72
CA VAL A 66 1.39 -17.14 -12.49
C VAL A 66 1.01 -18.39 -11.73
N GLU A 67 1.71 -18.63 -10.63
CA GLU A 67 1.53 -19.85 -9.84
C GLU A 67 1.48 -19.54 -8.34
N ILE A 68 0.68 -20.32 -7.62
CA ILE A 68 0.97 -20.53 -6.20
C ILE A 68 2.26 -21.34 -6.18
N ASN A 69 3.32 -20.82 -5.59
CA ASN A 69 4.59 -21.53 -5.61
C ASN A 69 4.54 -22.67 -4.57
N PRO A 70 4.82 -23.93 -4.95
CA PRO A 70 4.69 -25.06 -4.02
C PRO A 70 5.68 -25.01 -2.85
N ASN A 71 6.84 -24.35 -2.98
CA ASN A 71 7.77 -24.16 -1.87
C ASN A 71 7.28 -23.06 -0.90
N LEU A 72 6.69 -21.98 -1.42
CA LEU A 72 6.07 -20.94 -0.58
C LEU A 72 4.88 -21.51 0.19
N GLU A 73 4.06 -22.33 -0.46
CA GLU A 73 2.91 -22.95 0.18
C GLU A 73 3.33 -24.04 1.19
N LEU A 74 4.39 -24.80 0.91
CA LEU A 74 4.99 -25.74 1.86
C LEU A 74 5.42 -25.04 3.14
N PHE A 75 6.15 -23.92 3.03
CA PHE A 75 6.49 -23.10 4.19
C PHE A 75 5.24 -22.59 4.91
N SER A 76 4.24 -22.11 4.16
CA SER A 76 3.01 -21.58 4.73
C SER A 76 2.20 -22.61 5.51
N VAL A 77 2.16 -23.87 5.05
CA VAL A 77 1.56 -24.99 5.79
C VAL A 77 2.27 -25.22 7.12
N VAL A 78 3.60 -25.26 7.13
CA VAL A 78 4.37 -25.41 8.37
C VAL A 78 4.14 -24.22 9.30
N TYR A 79 4.05 -23.01 8.76
CA TYR A 79 3.75 -21.80 9.51
C TYR A 79 2.37 -21.85 10.17
N ILE A 80 1.34 -22.34 9.47
CA ILE A 80 0.01 -22.56 10.04
C ILE A 80 0.05 -23.54 11.21
N LEU A 81 0.81 -24.64 11.11
CA LEU A 81 0.97 -25.62 12.19
C LEU A 81 1.76 -25.03 13.38
N ALA A 82 2.77 -24.21 13.10
CA ALA A 82 3.59 -23.55 14.12
C ALA A 82 2.76 -22.65 15.02
N PHE A 83 1.80 -21.92 14.45
CA PHE A 83 0.98 -20.94 15.16
C PHE A 83 -0.51 -21.28 15.21
N ASN A 84 -0.86 -22.54 14.97
CA ASN A 84 -2.22 -23.06 15.05
C ASN A 84 -3.27 -22.19 14.31
N GLY A 85 -2.90 -21.65 13.15
CA GLY A 85 -3.81 -20.82 12.34
C GLY A 85 -4.15 -19.43 12.88
N SER A 86 -3.51 -18.94 13.96
CA SER A 86 -3.93 -17.70 14.65
C SER A 86 -2.97 -16.51 14.52
N ASP A 87 -1.83 -16.68 13.86
CA ASP A 87 -0.85 -15.61 13.70
C ASP A 87 -1.26 -14.57 12.64
N PRO A 88 -0.99 -13.26 12.82
CA PRO A 88 -1.42 -12.21 11.87
C PRO A 88 -0.86 -12.35 10.46
N PHE A 89 0.25 -13.07 10.26
CA PHE A 89 0.76 -13.35 8.92
C PHE A 89 -0.04 -14.46 8.21
N ILE A 90 -0.93 -15.19 8.89
CA ILE A 90 -1.77 -16.21 8.27
C ILE A 90 -3.00 -15.54 7.68
N MET A 91 -3.16 -15.64 6.36
CA MET A 91 -4.21 -14.97 5.62
C MET A 91 -5.16 -15.91 4.86
N ALA A 92 -4.85 -17.22 4.87
CA ALA A 92 -5.68 -18.27 4.29
C ALA A 92 -7.15 -18.22 4.76
N PRO A 93 -8.13 -18.65 3.93
CA PRO A 93 -9.51 -18.84 4.37
C PRO A 93 -9.59 -19.81 5.54
N LYS A 94 -10.56 -19.62 6.44
CA LYS A 94 -10.72 -20.45 7.65
C LYS A 94 -10.89 -21.93 7.31
N GLU A 95 -11.62 -22.23 6.24
CA GLU A 95 -11.82 -23.58 5.74
C GLU A 95 -10.50 -24.22 5.32
N TYR A 96 -9.65 -23.48 4.60
CA TYR A 96 -8.34 -23.94 4.19
C TYR A 96 -7.40 -24.16 5.39
N ILE A 97 -7.41 -23.26 6.37
CA ILE A 97 -6.66 -23.42 7.63
C ILE A 97 -7.08 -24.72 8.32
N GLN A 98 -8.39 -24.99 8.39
CA GLN A 98 -8.89 -26.22 8.98
C GLN A 98 -8.43 -27.46 8.21
N ASP A 99 -8.41 -27.41 6.88
CA ASP A 99 -7.90 -28.51 6.05
C ASP A 99 -6.41 -28.77 6.31
N VAL A 100 -5.60 -27.72 6.44
CA VAL A 100 -4.17 -27.81 6.81
C VAL A 100 -4.01 -28.47 8.18
N LEU A 101 -4.66 -27.93 9.22
CA LEU A 101 -4.55 -28.45 10.59
C LEU A 101 -5.07 -29.90 10.71
N THR A 102 -6.03 -30.28 9.88
CA THR A 102 -6.56 -31.64 9.85
C THR A 102 -5.63 -32.61 9.13
N TYR A 103 -5.17 -32.26 7.93
CA TYR A 103 -4.33 -33.12 7.10
C TYR A 103 -2.94 -33.32 7.73
N PHE A 104 -2.34 -32.25 8.24
CA PHE A 104 -0.98 -32.25 8.78
C PHE A 104 -0.92 -32.37 10.31
N GLY A 105 -2.05 -32.54 10.99
CA GLY A 105 -2.12 -32.68 12.45
C GLY A 105 -1.13 -33.70 13.06
N PRO A 106 -0.87 -34.87 12.41
CA PRO A 106 0.15 -35.82 12.89
C PRO A 106 1.59 -35.26 12.96
N TYR A 107 1.88 -34.12 12.32
CA TYR A 107 3.21 -33.52 12.23
C TYR A 107 3.34 -32.23 13.07
N ASN A 108 2.39 -31.93 13.95
CA ASN A 108 2.38 -30.73 14.81
C ASN A 108 3.63 -30.59 15.71
N ASP A 109 4.28 -31.71 16.04
CA ASP A 109 5.49 -31.77 16.87
C ASP A 109 6.75 -32.08 16.03
N SER A 110 6.68 -31.94 14.71
CA SER A 110 7.85 -32.13 13.84
C SER A 110 8.92 -31.07 14.08
N VAL A 111 10.18 -31.42 13.81
CA VAL A 111 11.34 -30.55 14.05
C VAL A 111 11.22 -29.23 13.29
N VAL A 112 10.69 -29.25 12.07
CA VAL A 112 10.49 -28.03 11.26
C VAL A 112 9.46 -27.08 11.86
N VAL A 113 8.41 -27.61 12.49
CA VAL A 113 7.39 -26.79 13.16
C VAL A 113 7.99 -26.10 14.38
N GLY A 114 8.81 -26.80 15.16
CA GLY A 114 9.59 -26.21 16.25
C GLY A 114 10.53 -25.10 15.77
N TYR A 115 11.28 -25.35 14.70
CA TYR A 115 12.17 -24.36 14.09
C TYR A 115 11.43 -23.08 13.67
N VAL A 116 10.26 -23.19 13.03
CA VAL A 116 9.47 -22.02 12.62
C VAL A 116 8.97 -21.21 13.81
N ARG A 117 8.56 -21.86 14.91
CA ARG A 117 8.17 -21.15 16.15
C ARG A 117 9.33 -20.35 16.74
N ASP A 118 10.54 -20.90 16.71
CA ASP A 118 11.73 -20.25 17.27
C ASP A 118 12.21 -19.06 16.42
N VAL A 119 12.17 -19.20 15.10
CA VAL A 119 12.72 -18.19 14.17
C VAL A 119 11.72 -17.07 13.88
N PHE A 120 10.43 -17.37 13.80
CA PHE A 120 9.39 -16.42 13.40
C PHE A 120 8.38 -16.15 14.52
N GLY A 121 8.73 -16.44 15.78
CA GLY A 121 7.82 -16.33 16.92
C GLY A 121 7.37 -14.91 17.26
N PRO A 122 6.28 -14.75 18.02
CA PRO A 122 5.71 -13.45 18.39
C PRO A 122 6.55 -12.66 19.41
N SER A 123 7.67 -13.20 19.87
CA SER A 123 8.65 -12.48 20.69
C SER A 123 9.44 -11.42 19.90
N LEU A 124 9.39 -11.48 18.56
CA LEU A 124 10.01 -10.52 17.66
C LEU A 124 9.01 -9.43 17.23
N PRO A 125 9.45 -8.17 17.05
CA PRO A 125 8.60 -7.12 16.49
C PRO A 125 8.02 -7.50 15.12
N TYR A 126 6.82 -7.00 14.80
CA TYR A 126 6.11 -7.32 13.55
C TYR A 126 6.98 -7.10 12.30
N TYR A 127 7.60 -5.92 12.15
CA TYR A 127 8.46 -5.58 11.00
C TYR A 127 9.66 -6.54 10.85
N THR A 128 10.23 -7.01 11.97
CA THR A 128 11.36 -7.96 11.94
C THR A 128 10.90 -9.32 11.41
N ARG A 129 9.69 -9.74 11.79
CA ARG A 129 9.07 -10.98 11.31
C ARG A 129 8.71 -10.87 9.83
N ASP A 130 8.08 -9.77 9.40
CA ASP A 130 7.73 -9.51 8.00
C ASP A 130 8.96 -9.58 7.09
N TYR A 131 10.03 -8.88 7.45
CA TYR A 131 11.29 -8.90 6.70
C TYR A 131 11.93 -10.29 6.66
N SER A 132 11.87 -11.04 7.75
CA SER A 132 12.43 -12.40 7.81
C SER A 132 11.62 -13.36 6.93
N ILE A 133 10.29 -13.28 6.97
CA ILE A 133 9.39 -14.06 6.12
C ILE A 133 9.62 -13.71 4.65
N MET A 134 9.72 -12.42 4.31
CA MET A 134 10.03 -11.94 2.96
C MET A 134 11.34 -12.53 2.44
N LYS A 135 12.43 -12.41 3.21
CA LYS A 135 13.74 -12.97 2.84
C LYS A 135 13.71 -14.47 2.62
N PHE A 136 13.01 -15.19 3.49
CA PHE A 136 12.89 -16.63 3.37
C PHE A 136 12.04 -17.02 2.15
N GLY A 137 10.94 -16.30 1.90
CA GLY A 137 10.13 -16.42 0.68
C GLY A 137 10.95 -16.21 -0.59
N ASN A 138 11.80 -15.17 -0.65
CA ASN A 138 12.67 -14.92 -1.79
C ASN A 138 13.61 -16.12 -2.11
N LYS A 139 14.16 -16.74 -1.06
CA LYS A 139 15.01 -17.93 -1.19
C LYS A 139 14.22 -19.12 -1.73
N LEU A 140 13.00 -19.34 -1.24
CA LEU A 140 12.16 -20.48 -1.62
C LEU A 140 11.60 -20.38 -3.04
N ALA A 141 11.18 -19.19 -3.45
CA ALA A 141 10.50 -18.93 -4.71
C ALA A 141 11.32 -19.32 -5.96
N LYS A 142 12.64 -19.29 -5.85
CA LYS A 142 13.58 -19.54 -6.96
C LYS A 142 14.09 -20.98 -7.04
N LEU A 143 13.75 -21.80 -6.05
CA LEU A 143 14.21 -23.19 -6.01
C LEU A 143 13.27 -24.09 -6.80
N GLU A 144 13.81 -25.19 -7.31
CA GLU A 144 12.99 -26.34 -7.68
C GLU A 144 12.18 -26.82 -6.46
N TYR A 145 11.07 -27.51 -6.71
CA TYR A 145 10.22 -28.00 -5.62
C TYR A 145 11.00 -28.90 -4.65
N LEU A 146 11.09 -28.49 -3.39
CA LEU A 146 11.93 -29.10 -2.36
C LEU A 146 11.58 -30.56 -2.07
N GLY A 147 10.31 -30.95 -2.26
CA GLY A 147 9.87 -32.33 -2.07
C GLY A 147 10.43 -33.31 -3.10
N ASN A 148 10.99 -32.83 -4.22
CA ASN A 148 11.66 -33.66 -5.22
C ASN A 148 13.16 -33.86 -4.92
N ILE A 149 13.73 -33.12 -3.95
CA ILE A 149 15.16 -33.22 -3.64
C ILE A 149 15.41 -34.50 -2.83
N THR A 150 16.20 -35.39 -3.41
CA THR A 150 16.57 -36.69 -2.81
C THR A 150 17.93 -36.68 -2.12
N ASN A 151 18.80 -35.71 -2.45
CA ASN A 151 20.08 -35.49 -1.78
C ASN A 151 20.09 -34.12 -1.10
N ASP A 152 19.69 -34.08 0.17
CA ASP A 152 19.54 -32.86 0.98
C ASP A 152 20.80 -32.49 1.78
N SER A 153 21.88 -33.26 1.65
CA SER A 153 23.15 -33.04 2.36
C SER A 153 23.82 -31.69 2.04
N VAL A 154 23.50 -31.11 0.87
CA VAL A 154 24.00 -29.80 0.42
C VAL A 154 23.04 -28.65 0.73
N LEU A 155 21.82 -28.95 1.20
CA LEU A 155 20.86 -27.93 1.57
C LEU A 155 21.22 -27.32 2.94
N ALA A 156 20.99 -26.02 3.05
CA ALA A 156 20.98 -25.36 4.35
C ALA A 156 19.92 -26.01 5.27
N VAL A 157 20.16 -25.93 6.59
CA VAL A 157 19.37 -26.65 7.61
C VAL A 157 17.87 -26.38 7.47
N ASP A 158 17.51 -25.12 7.32
CA ASP A 158 16.14 -24.64 7.11
C ASP A 158 15.45 -25.31 5.91
N LEU A 159 16.12 -25.37 4.76
CA LEU A 159 15.59 -25.98 3.54
C LEU A 159 15.50 -27.51 3.65
N ARG A 160 16.47 -28.15 4.31
CA ARG A 160 16.45 -29.60 4.53
C ARG A 160 15.25 -30.00 5.38
N LEU A 161 14.97 -29.28 6.46
CA LEU A 161 13.82 -29.53 7.33
C LEU A 161 12.49 -29.42 6.56
N LEU A 162 12.34 -28.44 5.67
CA LEU A 162 11.16 -28.32 4.79
C LEU A 162 11.07 -29.49 3.78
N SER A 163 12.18 -29.88 3.17
CA SER A 163 12.23 -31.00 2.22
C SER A 163 11.84 -32.33 2.89
N GLU A 164 12.39 -32.60 4.09
CA GLU A 164 12.03 -33.76 4.92
C GLU A 164 10.53 -33.78 5.23
N PHE A 165 10.00 -32.66 5.75
CA PHE A 165 8.58 -32.52 6.03
C PHE A 165 7.72 -32.76 4.79
N ALA A 166 8.07 -32.20 3.63
CA ALA A 166 7.30 -32.36 2.40
C ALA A 166 7.18 -33.83 1.98
N ARG A 167 8.25 -34.61 2.14
CA ARG A 167 8.29 -36.05 1.82
C ARG A 167 7.49 -36.86 2.82
N GLU A 168 7.75 -36.66 4.12
CA GLU A 168 7.13 -37.44 5.20
C GLU A 168 5.63 -37.19 5.31
N SER A 169 5.19 -35.96 5.07
CA SER A 169 3.78 -35.55 5.15
C SER A 169 2.99 -35.73 3.86
N ASN A 170 3.62 -36.16 2.78
CA ASN A 170 3.03 -36.24 1.44
C ASN A 170 2.39 -34.89 0.99
N PHE A 171 3.09 -33.77 1.24
CA PHE A 171 2.62 -32.43 0.89
C PHE A 171 2.17 -32.31 -0.58
N SER A 172 2.84 -33.02 -1.50
CA SER A 172 2.47 -33.00 -2.92
C SER A 172 1.02 -33.45 -3.19
N ALA A 173 0.49 -34.38 -2.39
CA ALA A 173 -0.89 -34.83 -2.52
C ALA A 173 -1.86 -33.77 -2.02
N PHE A 174 -1.57 -33.15 -0.88
CA PHE A 174 -2.33 -32.02 -0.36
C PHE A 174 -2.35 -30.84 -1.33
N TYR A 175 -1.18 -30.43 -1.84
CA TYR A 175 -1.06 -29.34 -2.82
C TYR A 175 -1.88 -29.62 -4.09
N ARG A 176 -1.79 -30.84 -4.64
CA ARG A 176 -2.60 -31.24 -5.80
C ARG A 176 -4.11 -31.20 -5.55
N ALA A 177 -4.55 -31.53 -4.34
CA ALA A 177 -5.96 -31.48 -3.98
C ALA A 177 -6.54 -30.05 -4.02
N HIS A 178 -5.69 -29.03 -3.83
CA HIS A 178 -6.08 -27.61 -3.77
C HIS A 178 -5.82 -26.81 -5.06
N LEU A 179 -5.32 -27.45 -6.13
CA LEU A 179 -5.01 -26.79 -7.41
C LEU A 179 -6.17 -25.98 -8.00
N LYS A 180 -7.42 -26.44 -7.79
CA LYS A 180 -8.61 -25.72 -8.27
C LYS A 180 -8.78 -24.37 -7.57
N GLU A 181 -8.51 -24.32 -6.26
CA GLU A 181 -8.61 -23.10 -5.45
C GLU A 181 -7.47 -22.14 -5.80
N TYR A 182 -6.25 -22.66 -5.92
CA TYR A 182 -5.07 -21.90 -6.37
C TYR A 182 -5.29 -21.29 -7.76
N SER A 183 -5.80 -22.06 -8.72
CA SER A 183 -6.11 -21.57 -10.06
C SER A 183 -7.17 -20.46 -10.04
N LYS A 184 -8.17 -20.55 -9.15
CA LYS A 184 -9.17 -19.49 -8.99
C LYS A 184 -8.53 -18.18 -8.54
N ALA A 185 -7.59 -18.23 -7.58
CA ALA A 185 -6.89 -17.05 -7.08
C ALA A 185 -6.01 -16.39 -8.15
N THR A 186 -5.39 -17.18 -9.04
CA THR A 186 -4.42 -16.66 -10.04
C THR A 186 -5.02 -16.33 -11.42
N SER A 187 -6.17 -16.92 -11.77
CA SER A 187 -6.74 -16.95 -13.13
C SER A 187 -6.84 -15.61 -13.89
N ASN A 188 -7.05 -14.49 -13.18
CA ASN A 188 -7.30 -13.19 -13.82
C ASN A 188 -6.07 -12.29 -13.93
N ILE A 189 -4.89 -12.74 -13.47
CA ILE A 189 -3.70 -11.88 -13.39
C ILE A 189 -2.95 -11.81 -14.71
N SER A 190 -2.75 -12.95 -15.39
CA SER A 190 -1.87 -13.03 -16.58
C SER A 190 -2.27 -12.06 -17.69
N ALA A 191 -3.56 -11.79 -17.87
CA ALA A 191 -4.05 -10.83 -18.86
C ALA A 191 -3.54 -9.40 -18.61
N TYR A 192 -3.47 -8.98 -17.34
CA TYR A 192 -2.95 -7.66 -16.98
C TYR A 192 -1.43 -7.59 -17.15
N ILE A 193 -0.70 -8.63 -16.73
CA ILE A 193 0.77 -8.68 -16.92
C ILE A 193 1.13 -8.62 -18.41
N ASN A 194 0.40 -9.38 -19.23
CA ASN A 194 0.58 -9.37 -20.68
C ASN A 194 0.35 -7.99 -21.30
N CYS A 195 -0.59 -7.21 -20.75
CA CYS A 195 -0.82 -5.83 -21.17
C CYS A 195 0.31 -4.87 -20.75
N ALA A 196 0.92 -5.06 -19.58
CA ALA A 196 1.96 -4.16 -19.07
C ALA A 196 3.32 -4.31 -19.78
N ILE A 197 3.62 -5.48 -20.35
CA ILE A 197 4.91 -5.74 -21.02
C ILE A 197 5.21 -4.75 -22.16
N PRO A 198 4.29 -4.50 -23.13
CA PRO A 198 4.48 -3.46 -24.13
C PRO A 198 4.68 -2.06 -23.56
N ILE A 199 4.15 -1.78 -22.36
CA ILE A 199 4.33 -0.50 -21.67
C ILE A 199 5.77 -0.41 -21.16
N TYR A 200 6.29 -1.43 -20.47
CA TYR A 200 7.69 -1.42 -20.04
C TYR A 200 8.65 -1.31 -21.21
N TRP A 201 8.42 -2.05 -22.30
CA TRP A 201 9.17 -1.89 -23.53
C TRP A 201 9.16 -0.44 -24.02
N ARG A 202 7.97 0.16 -24.06
CA ARG A 202 7.79 1.53 -24.53
C ARG A 202 8.57 2.53 -23.69
N PHE A 203 8.47 2.44 -22.37
CA PHE A 203 9.13 3.38 -21.48
C PHE A 203 10.64 3.14 -21.40
N PHE A 204 11.12 1.91 -21.46
CA PHE A 204 12.52 1.61 -21.17
C PHE A 204 13.35 1.13 -22.36
N GLY A 205 12.71 0.81 -23.49
CA GLY A 205 13.38 0.22 -24.66
C GLY A 205 13.93 -1.20 -24.41
N LYS A 206 13.49 -1.86 -23.32
CA LYS A 206 13.88 -3.22 -22.91
C LYS A 206 12.74 -3.91 -22.16
N TRP A 207 12.76 -5.23 -22.11
CA TRP A 207 11.87 -6.08 -21.31
C TRP A 207 12.61 -7.33 -20.82
N TYR A 208 12.05 -8.02 -19.82
CA TYR A 208 12.46 -9.36 -19.44
C TYR A 208 11.76 -10.42 -20.29
N THR A 209 12.45 -11.46 -20.74
CA THR A 209 11.84 -12.50 -21.59
C THR A 209 10.90 -13.39 -20.80
N LYS A 210 11.02 -13.39 -19.46
CA LYS A 210 10.16 -14.13 -18.54
C LYS A 210 9.66 -13.25 -17.40
N PHE A 211 8.36 -13.34 -17.10
CA PHE A 211 7.73 -12.74 -15.93
C PHE A 211 7.10 -13.85 -15.09
N ARG A 212 7.58 -14.00 -13.86
CA ARG A 212 7.11 -15.01 -12.91
C ARG A 212 6.44 -14.36 -11.71
N ILE A 213 5.23 -14.81 -11.40
CA ILE A 213 4.52 -14.46 -10.18
C ILE A 213 4.53 -15.69 -9.29
N GLU A 214 5.38 -15.63 -8.27
CA GLU A 214 5.56 -16.67 -7.25
C GLU A 214 4.71 -16.31 -6.04
N ALA A 215 3.47 -16.78 -6.03
CA ALA A 215 2.50 -16.39 -5.02
C ALA A 215 2.49 -17.33 -3.82
N SER A 216 2.40 -16.76 -2.62
CA SER A 216 1.95 -17.45 -1.41
C SER A 216 0.43 -17.37 -1.32
N TYR A 217 -0.23 -18.51 -1.16
CA TYR A 217 -1.66 -18.53 -0.86
C TYR A 217 -1.86 -18.21 0.61
N SER A 218 -1.18 -18.94 1.50
CA SER A 218 -1.64 -19.03 2.90
C SER A 218 -1.02 -18.04 3.88
N VAL A 219 0.23 -17.62 3.64
CA VAL A 219 0.95 -16.67 4.50
C VAL A 219 1.23 -15.36 3.77
N TRP A 220 1.07 -14.25 4.47
CA TRP A 220 1.51 -12.93 4.05
C TRP A 220 3.03 -12.92 3.88
N ILE A 221 3.46 -12.91 2.62
CA ILE A 221 4.83 -12.61 2.25
C ILE A 221 4.81 -11.22 1.64
N HIS A 222 5.54 -10.28 2.24
CA HIS A 222 5.67 -8.92 1.73
C HIS A 222 5.95 -8.94 0.22
N PRO A 223 5.09 -8.33 -0.62
CA PRO A 223 5.32 -8.27 -2.06
C PRO A 223 6.66 -7.60 -2.36
N HIS A 224 7.49 -8.23 -3.16
CA HIS A 224 8.76 -7.66 -3.58
C HIS A 224 9.16 -8.16 -4.96
N ALA A 225 9.99 -7.34 -5.61
CA ALA A 225 10.65 -7.70 -6.85
C ALA A 225 11.93 -8.52 -6.62
N SER A 226 12.20 -9.43 -7.55
CA SER A 226 13.54 -9.95 -7.77
C SER A 226 13.76 -10.16 -9.26
N TRP A 227 15.00 -10.16 -9.71
CA TRP A 227 15.32 -10.47 -11.10
C TRP A 227 16.64 -11.23 -11.19
N GLU A 228 16.74 -12.12 -12.16
CA GLU A 228 17.95 -12.87 -12.46
C GLU A 228 17.97 -13.24 -13.94
N ASN A 229 19.09 -12.99 -14.61
CA ASN A 229 19.22 -13.17 -16.05
C ASN A 229 18.10 -12.40 -16.79
N GLU A 230 17.31 -13.09 -17.62
CA GLU A 230 16.19 -12.51 -18.35
C GLU A 230 14.82 -12.74 -17.67
N THR A 231 14.80 -13.08 -16.38
CA THR A 231 13.56 -13.31 -15.62
C THR A 231 13.33 -12.24 -14.57
N SER A 232 12.14 -11.64 -14.60
CA SER A 232 11.63 -10.79 -13.53
C SER A 232 10.61 -11.55 -12.68
N TYR A 233 10.71 -11.41 -11.38
CA TYR A 233 9.89 -12.10 -10.38
C TYR A 233 9.11 -11.07 -9.55
N TYR A 234 7.81 -11.33 -9.41
CA TYR A 234 7.04 -10.91 -8.25
C TYR A 234 7.03 -12.07 -7.27
N ILE A 235 7.34 -11.80 -6.01
CA ILE A 235 7.27 -12.79 -4.92
C ILE A 235 6.44 -12.16 -3.81
N GLY A 236 5.37 -12.83 -3.39
CA GLY A 236 4.51 -12.28 -2.34
C GLY A 236 3.19 -13.01 -2.20
N TRP A 237 2.30 -12.50 -1.36
CA TRP A 237 0.99 -13.10 -1.16
C TRP A 237 0.00 -12.83 -2.31
N ILE A 238 -1.02 -13.68 -2.44
CA ILE A 238 -2.16 -13.49 -3.36
C ILE A 238 -3.52 -13.42 -2.65
N SER A 239 -4.46 -12.61 -3.16
CA SER A 239 -5.76 -12.50 -2.50
C SER A 239 -6.68 -13.67 -2.85
N HIS A 240 -7.26 -14.29 -1.84
CA HIS A 240 -8.34 -15.29 -2.01
C HIS A 240 -9.63 -14.67 -2.55
N ASN A 241 -9.83 -13.39 -2.25
CA ASN A 241 -10.99 -12.63 -2.67
C ASN A 241 -10.69 -11.95 -4.02
N THR A 242 -11.21 -12.55 -5.08
CA THR A 242 -10.99 -12.08 -6.46
C THR A 242 -12.01 -11.03 -6.91
N THR A 243 -12.67 -10.32 -5.98
CA THR A 243 -13.53 -9.20 -6.39
C THR A 243 -12.71 -8.17 -7.16
N PRO A 244 -13.31 -7.46 -8.15
CA PRO A 244 -12.57 -6.57 -9.03
C PRO A 244 -11.73 -5.53 -8.27
N ARG A 245 -12.26 -4.90 -7.21
CA ARG A 245 -11.48 -3.95 -6.38
C ARG A 245 -10.19 -4.57 -5.82
N ARG A 246 -10.25 -5.82 -5.34
CA ARG A 246 -9.11 -6.53 -4.76
C ARG A 246 -8.09 -6.91 -5.82
N LEU A 247 -8.60 -7.42 -6.95
CA LEU A 247 -7.79 -7.74 -8.12
C LEU A 247 -7.04 -6.51 -8.62
N TYR A 248 -7.68 -5.35 -8.72
CA TYR A 248 -7.03 -4.11 -9.18
C TYR A 248 -5.88 -3.70 -8.27
N GLY A 249 -6.07 -3.75 -6.94
CA GLY A 249 -5.00 -3.44 -5.99
C GLY A 249 -3.84 -4.44 -6.05
N GLN A 250 -4.15 -5.70 -6.26
CA GLN A 250 -3.14 -6.75 -6.42
C GLN A 250 -2.33 -6.58 -7.71
N VAL A 251 -3.00 -6.38 -8.83
CA VAL A 251 -2.35 -6.16 -10.13
C VAL A 251 -1.52 -4.88 -10.10
N ARG A 252 -2.01 -3.80 -9.49
CA ARG A 252 -1.24 -2.56 -9.32
C ARG A 252 0.03 -2.78 -8.48
N ARG A 253 -0.03 -3.62 -7.44
CA ARG A 253 1.18 -4.03 -6.69
C ARG A 253 2.13 -4.84 -7.55
N MET A 254 1.63 -5.79 -8.34
CA MET A 254 2.48 -6.56 -9.26
C MET A 254 3.15 -5.66 -10.31
N PHE A 255 2.45 -4.65 -10.83
CA PHE A 255 3.05 -3.66 -11.72
C PHE A 255 4.12 -2.82 -11.02
N HIS A 256 3.91 -2.47 -9.75
CA HIS A 256 4.92 -1.80 -8.93
C HIS A 256 6.18 -2.67 -8.83
N GLU A 257 6.05 -3.92 -8.37
CA GLU A 257 7.23 -4.79 -8.24
C GLU A 257 7.95 -5.01 -9.57
N PHE A 258 7.20 -5.25 -10.65
CA PHE A 258 7.82 -5.45 -11.96
C PHE A 258 8.47 -4.19 -12.52
N ALA A 259 8.13 -2.99 -12.05
CA ALA A 259 8.76 -1.75 -12.49
C ALA A 259 10.12 -1.50 -11.83
N HIS A 260 10.36 -1.99 -10.60
CA HIS A 260 11.63 -1.80 -9.87
C HIS A 260 12.88 -2.10 -10.68
N PRO A 261 13.04 -3.28 -11.33
CA PRO A 261 14.26 -3.56 -12.09
C PRO A 261 14.51 -2.54 -13.21
N PHE A 262 13.46 -2.13 -13.91
CA PHE A 262 13.59 -1.15 -15.00
C PHE A 262 13.92 0.24 -14.50
N VAL A 263 13.28 0.67 -13.41
CA VAL A 263 13.54 1.96 -12.77
C VAL A 263 14.93 2.00 -12.13
N GLY A 264 15.37 0.91 -11.52
CA GLY A 264 16.72 0.76 -10.99
C GLY A 264 17.77 0.98 -12.07
N GLU A 265 17.67 0.24 -13.18
CA GLU A 265 18.60 0.41 -14.32
C GLU A 265 18.50 1.81 -14.94
N PHE A 266 17.30 2.40 -15.03
CA PHE A 266 17.12 3.78 -15.49
C PHE A 266 17.88 4.78 -14.60
N LEU A 267 17.76 4.65 -13.28
CA LEU A 267 18.44 5.54 -12.34
C LEU A 267 19.95 5.30 -12.31
N ASP A 268 20.42 4.06 -12.41
CA ASP A 268 21.86 3.77 -12.49
C ASP A 268 22.55 4.55 -13.63
N GLU A 269 21.86 4.71 -14.76
CA GLU A 269 22.36 5.45 -15.93
C GLU A 269 22.12 6.97 -15.86
N ASN A 270 21.05 7.42 -15.19
CA ASN A 270 20.52 8.78 -15.32
C ASN A 270 20.47 9.57 -14.01
N PHE A 271 20.82 8.99 -12.85
CA PHE A 271 20.66 9.63 -11.53
C PHE A 271 21.36 10.99 -11.43
N GLN A 272 22.51 11.17 -12.10
CA GLN A 272 23.22 12.45 -12.17
C GLN A 272 22.35 13.62 -12.66
N LEU A 273 21.33 13.35 -13.49
CA LEU A 273 20.39 14.37 -13.96
C LEU A 273 19.46 14.87 -12.84
N PHE A 274 19.30 14.09 -11.77
CA PHE A 274 18.42 14.38 -10.64
C PHE A 274 19.17 14.90 -9.40
N GLU A 275 20.50 14.99 -9.45
CA GLU A 275 21.30 15.51 -8.34
C GLU A 275 20.88 16.94 -7.94
N GLY A 276 20.91 17.20 -6.63
CA GLY A 276 20.47 18.47 -6.03
C GLY A 276 18.96 18.65 -5.88
N MET A 277 18.17 17.58 -6.11
CA MET A 277 16.73 17.57 -5.88
C MET A 277 16.31 16.84 -4.59
N ASP A 278 17.24 16.65 -3.65
CA ASP A 278 17.01 16.00 -2.36
C ASP A 278 15.96 16.71 -1.49
N TYR A 279 15.70 18.00 -1.76
CA TYR A 279 14.63 18.76 -1.12
C TYR A 279 13.23 18.10 -1.24
N TYR A 280 12.97 17.29 -2.29
CA TYR A 280 11.75 16.49 -2.37
C TYR A 280 11.64 15.50 -1.20
N LEU A 281 12.72 14.75 -0.93
CA LEU A 281 12.76 13.81 0.18
C LEU A 281 12.76 14.54 1.53
N ASP A 282 13.46 15.67 1.63
CA ASP A 282 13.53 16.44 2.88
C ASP A 282 12.14 16.93 3.33
N GLU A 283 11.31 17.37 2.39
CA GLU A 283 9.93 17.77 2.72
C GLU A 283 9.10 16.58 3.20
N ILE A 284 9.28 15.37 2.64
CA ILE A 284 8.61 14.16 3.13
C ILE A 284 9.09 13.78 4.53
N LYS A 285 10.39 13.88 4.81
CA LYS A 285 10.93 13.65 6.16
C LYS A 285 10.38 14.63 7.18
N LYS A 286 10.08 15.85 6.76
CA LYS A 286 9.46 16.87 7.61
C LYS A 286 7.98 16.57 7.89
N GLU A 287 7.21 16.17 6.88
CA GLU A 287 5.76 15.97 7.01
C GLU A 287 5.40 14.57 7.57
N LEU A 288 6.23 13.55 7.32
CA LEU A 288 6.07 12.16 7.77
C LEU A 288 7.32 11.62 8.51
N PRO A 289 7.72 12.27 9.62
CA PRO A 289 9.00 12.00 10.29
C PRO A 289 9.11 10.58 10.89
N ALA A 290 8.05 10.01 11.43
CA ALA A 290 8.10 8.67 12.01
C ALA A 290 8.34 7.61 10.92
N LEU A 291 7.49 7.60 9.90
CA LEU A 291 7.55 6.70 8.76
C LEU A 291 8.92 6.76 8.08
N THR A 292 9.40 7.95 7.72
CA THR A 292 10.69 8.09 7.04
C THR A 292 11.90 7.70 7.91
N THR A 293 11.77 7.75 9.23
CA THR A 293 12.82 7.31 10.17
C THR A 293 12.93 5.78 10.20
N TYR A 294 11.80 5.07 10.25
CA TYR A 294 11.79 3.61 10.36
C TYR A 294 11.84 2.91 9.01
N ASP A 295 11.44 3.59 7.94
CA ASP A 295 11.43 3.05 6.58
C ASP A 295 12.63 3.53 5.73
N THR A 296 13.82 3.25 6.26
CA THR A 296 15.08 3.55 5.57
C THR A 296 15.23 2.88 4.18
N PRO A 297 14.61 1.72 3.87
CA PRO A 297 14.67 1.17 2.52
C PRO A 297 14.15 2.09 1.42
N HIS A 298 13.08 2.85 1.70
CA HIS A 298 12.42 3.73 0.74
C HIS A 298 12.87 5.20 0.92
N TYR A 299 13.11 5.65 2.16
CA TYR A 299 13.38 7.07 2.48
C TYR A 299 14.81 7.36 2.98
N GLY A 300 15.68 6.34 3.01
CA GLY A 300 17.05 6.47 3.51
C GLY A 300 17.97 7.36 2.67
N SER A 301 17.65 7.54 1.38
CA SER A 301 18.37 8.45 0.48
C SER A 301 17.47 8.96 -0.64
N PHE A 302 17.83 10.07 -1.27
CA PHE A 302 17.05 10.62 -2.38
C PHE A 302 16.98 9.65 -3.58
N SER A 303 18.05 8.89 -3.84
CA SER A 303 18.04 7.85 -4.88
C SER A 303 17.01 6.75 -4.60
N ARG A 304 16.89 6.28 -3.34
CA ARG A 304 15.87 5.30 -2.94
C ARG A 304 14.47 5.88 -3.10
N TYR A 305 14.26 7.08 -2.58
CA TYR A 305 12.98 7.78 -2.71
C TYR A 305 12.55 7.96 -4.16
N LEU A 306 13.48 8.39 -5.03
CA LEU A 306 13.23 8.58 -6.44
C LEU A 306 12.94 7.25 -7.16
N ASN A 307 13.61 6.16 -6.77
CA ASN A 307 13.29 4.83 -7.29
C ASN A 307 11.84 4.46 -7.00
N GLU A 308 11.39 4.65 -5.76
CA GLU A 308 10.03 4.32 -5.34
C GLU A 308 8.98 5.22 -6.01
N LEU A 309 9.24 6.53 -6.06
CA LEU A 309 8.39 7.51 -6.75
C LEU A 309 8.20 7.16 -8.24
N LEU A 310 9.29 6.84 -8.95
CA LEU A 310 9.24 6.47 -10.36
C LEU A 310 8.58 5.09 -10.56
N THR A 311 8.87 4.13 -9.70
CA THR A 311 8.26 2.79 -9.71
C THR A 311 6.74 2.88 -9.52
N GLU A 312 6.29 3.56 -8.47
CA GLU A 312 4.86 3.72 -8.18
C GLU A 312 4.15 4.48 -9.31
N SER A 313 4.75 5.56 -9.82
CA SER A 313 4.15 6.34 -10.92
C SER A 313 4.02 5.52 -12.22
N ILE A 314 5.03 4.72 -12.59
CA ILE A 314 4.98 3.87 -13.78
C ILE A 314 3.96 2.75 -13.60
N ALA A 315 3.90 2.13 -12.43
CA ALA A 315 2.91 1.11 -12.12
C ALA A 315 1.48 1.63 -12.24
N LYS A 316 1.23 2.86 -11.75
CA LYS A 316 -0.07 3.51 -11.88
C LYS A 316 -0.40 3.86 -13.34
N TYR A 317 0.58 4.32 -14.11
CA TYR A 317 0.39 4.58 -15.53
C TYR A 317 0.07 3.30 -16.30
N ALA A 318 0.80 2.21 -16.04
CA ALA A 318 0.55 0.89 -16.61
C ALA A 318 -0.85 0.38 -16.25
N ALA A 319 -1.26 0.51 -14.99
CA ALA A 319 -2.61 0.18 -14.51
C ALA A 319 -3.70 0.90 -15.31
N LEU A 320 -3.57 2.21 -15.51
CA LEU A 320 -4.51 3.01 -16.30
C LEU A 320 -4.59 2.53 -17.76
N LYS A 321 -3.45 2.29 -18.41
CA LYS A 321 -3.42 1.82 -19.81
C LYS A 321 -3.91 0.38 -19.96
N CYS A 322 -3.81 -0.42 -18.92
CA CYS A 322 -4.30 -1.80 -18.89
C CYS A 322 -5.73 -1.95 -18.40
N GLY A 323 -6.49 -0.85 -18.35
CA GLY A 323 -7.94 -0.90 -18.15
C GLY A 323 -8.38 -1.01 -16.69
N ILE A 324 -7.48 -0.80 -15.71
CA ILE A 324 -7.91 -0.59 -14.33
C ILE A 324 -8.75 0.70 -14.29
N PRO A 325 -9.95 0.70 -13.68
CA PRO A 325 -10.86 1.85 -13.72
C PRO A 325 -10.22 3.15 -13.25
N LYS A 326 -10.52 4.25 -13.95
CA LYS A 326 -9.98 5.58 -13.64
C LYS A 326 -10.27 5.98 -12.19
N ASP A 327 -11.50 5.80 -11.71
CA ASP A 327 -11.87 6.14 -10.33
C ASP A 327 -11.02 5.40 -9.29
N TYR A 328 -10.74 4.11 -9.52
CA TYR A 328 -9.84 3.33 -8.67
C TYR A 328 -8.42 3.91 -8.68
N MET A 329 -7.93 4.30 -9.86
CA MET A 329 -6.61 4.87 -10.01
C MET A 329 -6.49 6.28 -9.44
N THR A 330 -7.53 7.12 -9.55
CA THR A 330 -7.59 8.43 -8.90
C THR A 330 -7.54 8.25 -7.38
N TYR A 331 -8.40 7.39 -6.82
CA TYR A 331 -8.40 7.03 -5.41
C TYR A 331 -7.01 6.57 -4.94
N SER A 332 -6.42 5.61 -5.65
CA SER A 332 -5.09 5.08 -5.33
C SER A 332 -3.97 6.11 -5.50
N THR A 333 -4.12 7.08 -6.41
CA THR A 333 -3.15 8.17 -6.59
C THR A 333 -3.21 9.12 -5.42
N LEU A 334 -4.40 9.59 -5.05
CA LEU A 334 -4.60 10.49 -3.90
C LEU A 334 -4.05 9.89 -2.61
N LEU A 335 -4.30 8.59 -2.37
CA LEU A 335 -3.76 7.87 -1.22
C LEU A 335 -2.22 7.88 -1.18
N MET A 336 -1.56 7.76 -2.33
CA MET A 336 -0.09 7.68 -2.42
C MET A 336 0.58 9.06 -2.56
N SER A 337 -0.15 10.11 -2.91
CA SER A 337 0.41 11.44 -3.16
C SER A 337 1.10 12.04 -1.94
N MET A 338 0.66 11.72 -0.72
CA MET A 338 1.34 12.19 0.51
C MET A 338 2.74 11.59 0.69
N TYR A 339 2.97 10.36 0.22
CA TYR A 339 4.27 9.71 0.32
C TYR A 339 5.20 10.13 -0.82
N PHE A 340 4.63 10.36 -2.01
CA PHE A 340 5.37 10.46 -3.25
C PHE A 340 5.03 11.71 -4.08
N PRO A 341 5.01 12.94 -3.56
CA PRO A 341 4.90 14.10 -4.43
C PRO A 341 6.19 14.27 -5.25
N PRO A 342 6.11 14.52 -6.57
CA PRO A 342 4.95 14.99 -7.32
C PRO A 342 4.32 13.90 -8.23
N LEU A 343 3.93 12.75 -7.67
CA LEU A 343 3.37 11.58 -8.36
C LEU A 343 2.35 11.92 -9.46
N SER A 344 1.39 12.81 -9.21
CA SER A 344 0.38 13.20 -10.20
C SER A 344 0.99 13.88 -11.42
N LYS A 345 2.01 14.73 -11.24
CA LYS A 345 2.73 15.39 -12.34
C LYS A 345 3.51 14.40 -13.19
N LEU A 346 4.09 13.36 -12.58
CA LEU A 346 4.78 12.28 -13.32
C LEU A 346 3.82 11.54 -14.27
N LEU A 347 2.58 11.31 -13.85
CA LEU A 347 1.57 10.69 -14.71
C LEU A 347 1.27 11.55 -15.95
N GLU A 348 1.30 12.87 -15.83
CA GLU A 348 1.15 13.80 -16.96
C GLU A 348 2.36 13.72 -17.91
N GLU A 349 3.58 13.67 -17.38
CA GLU A 349 4.81 13.50 -18.17
C GLU A 349 4.81 12.20 -18.97
N TYR A 350 4.33 11.10 -18.39
CA TYR A 350 4.26 9.81 -19.07
C TYR A 350 3.29 9.80 -20.25
N ASP A 351 2.21 10.58 -20.19
CA ASP A 351 1.35 10.80 -21.35
C ASP A 351 2.08 11.57 -22.46
N VAL A 352 2.98 12.51 -22.12
CA VAL A 352 3.82 13.22 -23.10
C VAL A 352 4.83 12.26 -23.74
N VAL A 353 5.56 11.47 -22.94
CA VAL A 353 6.50 10.43 -23.41
C VAL A 353 5.78 9.48 -24.37
N TRP A 354 4.59 9.03 -24.00
CA TRP A 354 3.80 8.11 -24.81
C TRP A 354 3.39 8.71 -26.16
N LYS A 355 2.89 9.96 -26.16
CA LYS A 355 2.41 10.67 -27.36
C LYS A 355 3.55 11.07 -28.31
N THR A 356 4.71 11.41 -27.76
CA THR A 356 5.88 11.86 -28.54
C THR A 356 6.73 10.72 -29.10
N ASN A 357 6.42 9.49 -28.72
CA ASN A 357 7.13 8.30 -29.15
C ASN A 357 8.58 8.19 -28.66
N SER A 358 8.86 8.78 -27.50
CA SER A 358 10.14 8.72 -26.79
C SER A 358 10.18 7.57 -25.77
N THR A 359 11.38 7.17 -25.35
CA THR A 359 11.61 6.36 -24.13
C THR A 359 11.93 7.27 -22.94
N LEU A 360 11.84 6.77 -21.69
CA LEU A 360 12.26 7.49 -20.49
C LEU A 360 13.74 7.85 -20.50
N PRO A 361 14.69 6.96 -20.85
CA PRO A 361 16.08 7.37 -20.98
C PRO A 361 16.28 8.56 -21.92
N GLN A 362 15.58 8.59 -23.06
CA GLN A 362 15.63 9.72 -24.00
C GLN A 362 15.00 10.99 -23.42
N TYR A 363 13.94 10.84 -22.63
CA TYR A 363 13.21 11.95 -22.03
C TYR A 363 13.79 12.43 -20.70
N ALA A 364 14.72 11.68 -20.09
CA ALA A 364 15.24 11.92 -18.75
C ALA A 364 15.75 13.36 -18.52
N PRO A 365 16.48 14.00 -19.46
CA PRO A 365 16.91 15.38 -19.27
C PRO A 365 15.74 16.37 -19.19
N THR A 366 14.68 16.14 -19.97
CA THR A 366 13.47 16.97 -19.95
C THR A 366 12.68 16.76 -18.66
N LEU A 367 12.53 15.50 -18.24
CA LEU A 367 11.88 15.17 -16.98
C LEU A 367 12.59 15.82 -15.78
N ALA A 368 13.92 15.69 -15.72
CA ALA A 368 14.73 16.30 -14.68
C ALA A 368 14.59 17.83 -14.66
N GLU A 369 14.57 18.47 -15.83
CA GLU A 369 14.33 19.91 -15.93
C GLU A 369 12.94 20.30 -15.41
N HIS A 370 11.89 19.60 -15.83
CA HIS A 370 10.54 19.86 -15.35
C HIS A 370 10.42 19.70 -13.84
N MET A 371 11.04 18.67 -13.25
CA MET A 371 11.11 18.51 -11.80
C MET A 371 11.74 19.74 -11.11
N ARG A 372 12.83 20.30 -11.63
CA ARG A 372 13.40 21.57 -11.10
C ARG A 372 12.46 22.76 -11.21
N THR A 373 11.61 22.79 -12.23
CA THR A 373 10.64 23.88 -12.39
C THR A 373 9.42 23.74 -11.47
N TRP A 374 9.05 22.51 -11.10
CA TRP A 374 7.91 22.27 -10.22
C TRP A 374 8.18 22.72 -8.79
N ALA A 375 9.38 22.46 -8.28
CA ALA A 375 9.80 22.92 -6.97
C ALA A 375 11.30 23.21 -6.91
N THR A 376 11.63 24.01 -5.91
CA THR A 376 12.95 24.45 -5.46
C THR A 376 13.02 24.23 -3.94
N PRO A 377 14.21 24.32 -3.31
CA PRO A 377 14.31 24.26 -1.86
C PRO A 377 13.41 25.26 -1.12
N THR A 378 13.06 26.39 -1.75
CA THR A 378 12.27 27.46 -1.12
C THR A 378 10.74 27.30 -1.25
N ASN A 379 10.24 26.47 -2.15
CA ASN A 379 8.79 26.31 -2.39
C ASN A 379 8.32 24.85 -2.40
N ILE A 380 9.18 23.89 -2.03
CA ILE A 380 8.81 22.48 -1.99
C ILE A 380 7.66 22.19 -1.02
N SER A 381 7.59 22.87 0.12
CA SER A 381 6.47 22.73 1.06
C SER A 381 5.14 23.16 0.44
N THR A 382 5.14 24.24 -0.35
CA THR A 382 3.97 24.68 -1.10
C THR A 382 3.55 23.61 -2.11
N LEU A 383 4.50 23.07 -2.90
CA LEU A 383 4.20 22.00 -3.85
C LEU A 383 3.63 20.76 -3.14
N TYR A 384 4.21 20.37 -2.00
CA TYR A 384 3.73 19.26 -1.18
C TYR A 384 2.27 19.49 -0.78
N TRP A 385 1.96 20.64 -0.17
CA TRP A 385 0.60 20.95 0.26
C TRP A 385 -0.39 21.13 -0.89
N GLU A 386 0.07 21.48 -2.09
CA GLU A 386 -0.81 21.56 -3.27
C GLU A 386 -1.14 20.20 -3.90
N LEU A 387 -0.37 19.16 -3.62
CA LEU A 387 -0.51 17.84 -4.25
C LEU A 387 -0.92 16.72 -3.27
N SER A 388 -0.65 16.90 -1.99
CA SER A 388 -0.85 15.90 -0.95
C SER A 388 -2.13 16.18 -0.16
N PRO A 389 -3.09 15.24 -0.15
CA PRO A 389 -4.23 15.32 0.75
C PRO A 389 -3.80 15.29 2.21
N VAL A 390 -4.55 15.97 3.08
CA VAL A 390 -4.39 15.81 4.53
C VAL A 390 -4.97 14.46 4.93
N THR A 391 -4.28 13.67 5.73
CA THR A 391 -4.73 12.31 6.07
C THR A 391 -4.45 12.03 7.54
N TRP A 392 -5.12 11.01 8.08
CA TRP A 392 -4.82 10.51 9.43
C TRP A 392 -3.35 10.08 9.59
N ASP A 393 -2.69 9.70 8.50
CA ASP A 393 -1.28 9.31 8.53
C ASP A 393 -0.33 10.43 8.93
N HIS A 394 -0.67 11.67 8.58
CA HIS A 394 0.10 12.83 9.04
C HIS A 394 -0.05 13.03 10.56
N GLU A 395 -1.27 12.88 11.09
CA GLU A 395 -1.50 12.92 12.53
C GLU A 395 -0.72 11.81 13.22
N TRP A 396 -0.83 10.56 12.76
CA TRP A 396 -0.12 9.41 13.31
C TRP A 396 1.40 9.64 13.38
N ASN A 397 1.98 10.11 12.28
CA ASN A 397 3.41 10.39 12.19
C ASN A 397 3.86 11.52 13.12
N THR A 398 3.13 12.63 13.15
CA THR A 398 3.49 13.79 13.95
C THR A 398 3.19 13.58 15.44
N ALA A 399 2.15 12.81 15.78
CA ALA A 399 1.82 12.41 17.14
C ALA A 399 2.96 11.61 17.77
N PHE A 400 3.51 10.63 17.04
CA PHE A 400 4.69 9.90 17.48
C PHE A 400 5.91 10.81 17.59
N HIS A 401 6.18 11.62 16.56
CA HIS A 401 7.39 12.45 16.51
C HIS A 401 7.43 13.56 17.58
N TYR A 402 6.32 14.28 17.78
CA TYR A 402 6.21 15.30 18.82
C TYR A 402 5.89 14.71 20.20
N GLY A 403 5.58 13.42 20.27
CA GLY A 403 5.46 12.66 21.51
C GLY A 403 4.21 12.96 22.33
N ARG A 404 3.16 13.56 21.74
CA ARG A 404 1.96 13.96 22.48
C ARG A 404 0.68 13.98 21.65
N VAL A 405 -0.38 13.38 22.22
CA VAL A 405 -1.76 13.40 21.72
C VAL A 405 -2.71 13.77 22.87
N VAL A 406 -3.68 14.64 22.61
CA VAL A 406 -4.76 14.97 23.56
C VAL A 406 -6.09 14.52 22.99
N ILE A 407 -6.75 13.59 23.67
CA ILE A 407 -8.10 13.12 23.36
C ILE A 407 -9.10 13.95 24.16
N VAL A 408 -10.05 14.59 23.48
CA VAL A 408 -11.10 15.42 24.08
C VAL A 408 -12.45 14.75 23.86
N PRO A 409 -12.98 14.02 24.87
CA PRO A 409 -14.28 13.38 24.76
C PRO A 409 -15.42 14.40 24.84
N GLY A 410 -16.55 14.03 24.25
CA GLY A 410 -17.81 14.72 24.44
C GLY A 410 -18.40 14.49 25.84
N SER A 411 -19.49 15.17 26.12
CA SER A 411 -20.12 15.19 27.45
C SER A 411 -20.85 13.89 27.83
N SER A 412 -21.06 12.94 26.91
CA SER A 412 -21.72 11.67 27.23
C SER A 412 -20.78 10.62 27.84
N GLU A 413 -21.33 9.69 28.61
CA GLU A 413 -20.56 8.57 29.18
C GLU A 413 -19.98 7.67 28.09
N GLN A 414 -20.74 7.45 27.02
CA GLN A 414 -20.30 6.62 25.90
C GLN A 414 -19.07 7.21 25.19
N GLU A 415 -19.02 8.53 25.01
CA GLU A 415 -17.87 9.21 24.40
C GLU A 415 -16.64 9.17 25.31
N ARG A 416 -16.82 9.25 26.63
CA ARG A 416 -15.73 9.08 27.61
C ARG A 416 -15.14 7.68 27.63
N GLU A 417 -15.98 6.64 27.54
CA GLU A 417 -15.51 5.26 27.43
C GLU A 417 -14.81 5.02 26.08
N ALA A 418 -15.35 5.55 24.99
CA ALA A 418 -14.71 5.48 23.69
C ALA A 418 -13.31 6.13 23.68
N ALA A 419 -13.12 7.25 24.40
CA ALA A 419 -11.80 7.87 24.55
C ALA A 419 -10.77 6.95 25.21
N LYS A 420 -11.18 6.16 26.21
CA LYS A 420 -10.31 5.17 26.87
C LYS A 420 -9.96 4.02 25.93
N THR A 421 -10.96 3.46 25.24
CA THR A 421 -10.73 2.39 24.24
C THR A 421 -9.79 2.85 23.13
N ILE A 422 -9.99 4.07 22.60
CA ILE A 422 -9.11 4.65 21.58
C ILE A 422 -7.71 4.85 22.14
N LYS A 423 -7.57 5.39 23.34
CA LYS A 423 -6.25 5.55 23.99
C LYS A 423 -5.51 4.23 24.06
N ASP A 424 -6.12 3.20 24.63
CA ASP A 424 -5.49 1.89 24.81
C ASP A 424 -5.09 1.29 23.45
N ALA A 425 -5.99 1.40 22.46
CA ALA A 425 -5.72 0.95 21.09
C ALA A 425 -4.54 1.69 20.44
N LEU A 426 -4.46 3.02 20.57
CA LEU A 426 -3.36 3.80 20.03
C LEU A 426 -2.04 3.44 20.73
N GLU A 427 -2.04 3.30 22.05
CA GLU A 427 -0.86 2.89 22.82
C GLU A 427 -0.36 1.51 22.35
N ASP A 428 -1.25 0.53 22.23
CA ASP A 428 -0.92 -0.81 21.73
C ASP A 428 -0.35 -0.75 20.31
N SER A 429 -0.99 0.03 19.43
CA SER A 429 -0.61 0.17 18.02
C SER A 429 0.78 0.81 17.87
N TYR A 430 1.06 1.89 18.59
CA TYR A 430 2.38 2.53 18.57
C TYR A 430 3.46 1.62 19.18
N ASN A 431 3.13 0.89 20.26
CA ASN A 431 4.06 -0.07 20.86
C ASN A 431 4.36 -1.25 19.92
N GLU A 432 3.36 -1.78 19.24
CA GLU A 432 3.53 -2.86 18.25
C GLU A 432 4.41 -2.42 17.08
N GLU A 433 4.17 -1.21 16.60
CA GLU A 433 4.83 -0.65 15.40
C GLU A 433 6.25 -0.14 15.72
N PHE A 434 6.40 0.72 16.72
CA PHE A 434 7.65 1.44 17.00
C PHE A 434 8.34 1.03 18.30
N GLY A 435 7.74 0.14 19.09
CA GLY A 435 8.27 -0.30 20.40
C GLY A 435 8.04 0.69 21.54
N GLN A 436 7.36 1.81 21.30
CA GLN A 436 6.96 2.78 22.31
C GLN A 436 5.75 3.60 21.84
N ALA A 437 4.97 4.16 22.77
CA ALA A 437 3.87 5.07 22.48
C ALA A 437 4.19 6.54 22.86
N PRO A 438 3.61 7.53 22.16
CA PRO A 438 3.65 8.93 22.61
C PRO A 438 2.84 9.09 23.91
N SER A 439 2.94 10.27 24.55
CA SER A 439 2.07 10.59 25.68
C SER A 439 0.64 10.83 25.18
N ILE A 440 -0.31 9.98 25.59
CA ILE A 440 -1.73 10.09 25.23
C ILE A 440 -2.53 10.49 26.47
N GLU A 441 -3.04 11.72 26.48
CA GLU A 441 -3.81 12.31 27.57
C GLU A 441 -5.29 12.38 27.19
N ILE A 442 -6.20 12.10 28.14
CA ILE A 442 -7.64 12.37 27.97
C ILE A 442 -7.97 13.58 28.83
N LYS A 443 -8.55 14.63 28.24
CA LYS A 443 -8.92 15.87 28.94
C LYS A 443 -10.33 16.31 28.57
N ALA A 444 -11.11 16.70 29.57
CA ALA A 444 -12.38 17.38 29.30
C ALA A 444 -12.14 18.78 28.70
N TYR A 445 -13.15 19.32 28.01
CA TYR A 445 -13.03 20.62 27.34
C TYR A 445 -12.61 21.76 28.28
N ASP A 446 -13.16 21.80 29.48
CA ASP A 446 -12.88 22.80 30.52
C ASP A 446 -11.51 22.64 31.20
N GLU A 447 -10.83 21.52 30.95
CA GLU A 447 -9.48 21.23 31.44
C GLU A 447 -8.40 21.60 30.40
N LEU A 448 -8.79 21.98 29.19
CA LEU A 448 -7.86 22.31 28.12
C LEU A 448 -7.15 23.64 28.37
N THR A 449 -5.84 23.62 28.15
CA THR A 449 -4.99 24.82 28.10
C THR A 449 -4.72 25.24 26.65
N PRO A 450 -4.29 26.48 26.40
CA PRO A 450 -3.90 26.92 25.05
C PRO A 450 -2.75 26.11 24.43
N GLU A 451 -1.95 25.40 25.24
CA GLU A 451 -0.89 24.52 24.72
C GLU A 451 -1.43 23.13 24.39
N ASP A 452 -2.52 22.69 25.02
CA ASP A 452 -3.20 21.44 24.65
C ASP A 452 -3.79 21.55 23.25
N THR A 453 -4.41 22.69 22.91
CA THR A 453 -5.01 22.90 21.58
C THR A 453 -4.00 22.92 20.44
N LYS A 454 -2.70 23.10 20.73
CA LYS A 454 -1.62 23.05 19.72
C LYS A 454 -1.04 21.65 19.51
N ALA A 455 -1.40 20.67 20.34
CA ALA A 455 -0.97 19.28 20.18
C ALA A 455 -1.71 18.60 19.01
N ASN A 456 -1.38 17.33 18.74
CA ASN A 456 -2.28 16.48 17.96
C ASN A 456 -3.54 16.20 18.80
N LEU A 457 -4.71 16.41 18.22
CA LEU A 457 -5.99 16.32 18.92
C LEU A 457 -6.86 15.21 18.32
N ILE A 458 -7.51 14.45 19.19
CA ILE A 458 -8.62 13.57 18.80
C ILE A 458 -9.88 14.06 19.51
N LEU A 459 -10.83 14.58 18.76
CA LEU A 459 -12.09 15.12 19.29
C LEU A 459 -13.18 14.09 19.11
N ILE A 460 -13.80 13.66 20.20
CA ILE A 460 -14.88 12.66 20.15
C ILE A 460 -16.20 13.36 20.43
N GLY A 461 -17.18 13.21 19.53
CA GLY A 461 -18.53 13.72 19.69
C GLY A 461 -18.97 14.65 18.56
N THR A 462 -20.07 15.36 18.79
CA THR A 462 -20.71 16.27 17.83
C THR A 462 -20.66 17.72 18.36
N PRO A 463 -21.04 18.74 17.57
CA PRO A 463 -21.18 20.10 18.09
C PRO A 463 -22.15 20.26 19.27
N GLN A 464 -23.00 19.27 19.53
CA GLN A 464 -23.88 19.26 20.71
C GLN A 464 -23.18 18.76 21.97
N THR A 465 -22.20 17.86 21.83
CA THR A 465 -21.56 17.16 22.96
C THR A 465 -20.12 17.59 23.19
N ASN A 466 -19.47 18.23 22.21
CA ASN A 466 -18.08 18.65 22.24
C ASN A 466 -17.93 20.09 21.72
N ASP A 467 -17.52 21.00 22.60
CA ASP A 467 -17.44 22.44 22.28
C ASP A 467 -16.32 22.77 21.28
N LEU A 468 -15.19 22.04 21.25
CA LEU A 468 -14.18 22.22 20.19
C LEU A 468 -14.72 21.82 18.81
N VAL A 469 -15.48 20.73 18.73
CA VAL A 469 -16.11 20.33 17.45
C VAL A 469 -17.08 21.41 16.98
N LYS A 470 -17.81 22.03 17.90
CA LYS A 470 -18.70 23.16 17.59
C LYS A 470 -17.94 24.38 17.08
N GLU A 471 -16.82 24.73 17.71
CA GLU A 471 -15.96 25.84 17.28
C GLU A 471 -15.34 25.61 15.90
N LEU A 472 -14.95 24.37 15.60
CA LEU A 472 -14.32 24.00 14.33
C LEU A 472 -15.30 23.72 13.19
N ASN A 473 -16.59 23.52 13.48
CA ASN A 473 -17.57 23.01 12.51
C ASN A 473 -17.64 23.83 11.21
N ASP A 474 -17.50 25.15 11.27
CA ASP A 474 -17.52 26.01 10.07
C ASP A 474 -16.26 25.88 9.20
N GLY A 475 -15.18 25.30 9.74
CA GLY A 475 -13.95 24.97 9.01
C GLY A 475 -13.87 23.51 8.53
N LEU A 476 -14.72 22.61 9.03
CA LEU A 476 -14.68 21.19 8.66
C LEU A 476 -15.08 20.97 7.20
N PRO A 477 -14.33 20.17 6.42
CA PRO A 477 -14.75 19.73 5.08
C PRO A 477 -15.98 18.80 5.10
N VAL A 478 -16.24 18.09 6.20
CA VAL A 478 -17.46 17.32 6.45
C VAL A 478 -18.17 17.89 7.68
N LYS A 479 -19.10 18.82 7.45
CA LYS A 479 -19.75 19.59 8.51
C LYS A 479 -20.96 18.89 9.10
N PHE A 480 -21.26 19.23 10.35
CA PHE A 480 -22.50 18.92 11.02
C PHE A 480 -23.52 20.05 10.78
N VAL A 481 -24.67 19.71 10.21
CA VAL A 481 -25.78 20.64 9.95
C VAL A 481 -27.02 20.18 10.69
N PHE A 482 -27.71 21.09 11.37
CA PHE A 482 -28.94 20.78 12.08
C PHE A 482 -30.16 20.99 11.18
N ASN A 483 -30.86 19.89 10.85
CA ASN A 483 -32.11 19.90 10.09
C ASN A 483 -33.17 19.01 10.76
N GLY A 484 -33.59 19.37 11.96
CA GLY A 484 -34.43 18.53 12.84
C GLY A 484 -33.62 17.45 13.59
N SER A 485 -32.53 16.97 12.99
CA SER A 485 -31.46 16.20 13.61
C SER A 485 -30.11 16.65 13.04
N TRP A 486 -29.00 16.33 13.73
CA TRP A 486 -27.66 16.52 13.16
C TRP A 486 -27.46 15.57 11.98
N ILE A 487 -27.09 16.13 10.83
CA ILE A 487 -26.71 15.40 9.62
C ILE A 487 -25.32 15.84 9.17
N LEU A 488 -24.64 14.98 8.40
CA LEU A 488 -23.35 15.31 7.81
C LEU A 488 -23.50 15.82 6.38
N GLN A 489 -22.78 16.89 6.07
CA GLN A 489 -22.75 17.52 4.76
C GLN A 489 -21.31 17.74 4.30
N ARG A 490 -21.01 17.34 3.07
CA ARG A 490 -19.73 17.68 2.44
C ARG A 490 -19.72 19.17 2.09
N ASP A 491 -18.63 19.83 2.42
CA ASP A 491 -18.41 21.24 2.15
C ASP A 491 -16.99 21.44 1.61
N SER A 492 -16.90 21.86 0.34
CA SER A 492 -15.62 22.17 -0.27
C SER A 492 -15.15 23.60 0.02
N ALA A 493 -15.92 24.43 0.74
CA ALA A 493 -15.60 25.85 0.93
C ALA A 493 -14.34 26.07 1.80
N SER A 494 -13.96 25.11 2.64
CA SER A 494 -12.78 25.18 3.50
C SER A 494 -11.52 24.53 2.90
N VAL A 495 -11.60 23.99 1.67
CA VAL A 495 -10.50 23.24 1.03
C VAL A 495 -10.31 23.66 -0.43
N LYS A 496 -9.10 23.43 -0.97
CA LYS A 496 -8.78 23.73 -2.38
C LYS A 496 -9.40 22.71 -3.32
N GLU A 497 -9.31 21.43 -2.96
CA GLU A 497 -9.86 20.31 -3.72
C GLU A 497 -10.53 19.31 -2.76
N PHE A 498 -11.61 18.69 -3.23
CA PHE A 498 -12.39 17.72 -2.48
C PHE A 498 -12.74 16.53 -3.38
N PHE A 499 -12.42 15.33 -2.93
CA PHE A 499 -12.69 14.07 -3.62
C PHE A 499 -13.43 13.12 -2.68
N SER A 500 -14.47 12.47 -3.19
CA SER A 500 -15.24 11.48 -2.45
C SER A 500 -15.37 10.20 -3.28
N PHE A 501 -15.29 9.05 -2.61
CA PHE A 501 -15.39 7.75 -3.25
C PHE A 501 -16.30 6.81 -2.45
N GLU A 502 -17.30 6.26 -3.12
CA GLU A 502 -18.04 5.10 -2.62
C GLU A 502 -17.20 3.84 -2.86
N ILE A 503 -17.02 3.05 -1.80
CA ILE A 503 -16.16 1.89 -1.80
C ILE A 503 -17.02 0.65 -1.55
N THR A 504 -17.07 -0.23 -2.54
CA THR A 504 -17.71 -1.55 -2.43
C THR A 504 -16.68 -2.65 -2.64
N ASN A 505 -17.05 -3.91 -2.40
CA ASN A 505 -16.17 -5.02 -2.80
C ASN A 505 -15.94 -5.07 -4.32
N GLN A 506 -16.86 -4.55 -5.12
CA GLN A 506 -16.82 -4.63 -6.57
C GLN A 506 -16.11 -3.44 -7.22
N SER A 507 -16.15 -2.27 -6.60
CA SER A 507 -15.73 -1.04 -7.25
C SER A 507 -15.27 0.02 -6.27
N VAL A 508 -14.49 0.97 -6.80
CA VAL A 508 -14.29 2.30 -6.24
C VAL A 508 -14.92 3.26 -7.23
N LYS A 509 -15.86 4.09 -6.77
CA LYS A 509 -16.61 5.00 -7.62
C LYS A 509 -16.51 6.41 -7.06
N GLN A 510 -16.06 7.35 -7.88
CA GLN A 510 -16.01 8.75 -7.48
C GLN A 510 -17.43 9.31 -7.37
N LEU A 511 -17.70 10.05 -6.29
CA LEU A 511 -18.98 10.70 -6.03
C LEU A 511 -18.87 12.20 -6.34
N PRO A 512 -19.91 12.82 -6.94
CA PRO A 512 -20.00 14.27 -7.02
C PRO A 512 -20.22 14.87 -5.63
N LEU A 513 -19.81 16.14 -5.44
CA LEU A 513 -19.91 16.82 -4.15
C LEU A 513 -21.35 16.87 -3.63
N GLU A 514 -22.31 17.09 -4.53
CA GLU A 514 -23.74 17.21 -4.25
C GLU A 514 -24.44 15.85 -4.05
N TYR A 515 -23.70 14.73 -4.11
CA TYR A 515 -24.27 13.42 -3.87
C TYR A 515 -24.89 13.38 -2.47
N PRO A 516 -26.15 12.95 -2.28
CA PRO A 516 -26.75 12.92 -0.94
C PRO A 516 -25.92 12.07 0.01
N THR A 517 -25.52 12.62 1.16
CA THR A 517 -24.89 11.85 2.23
C THR A 517 -25.94 10.89 2.80
N PRO A 518 -25.81 9.57 2.65
CA PRO A 518 -26.71 8.62 3.32
C PRO A 518 -26.56 8.81 4.82
N SER A 519 -27.61 8.62 5.64
CA SER A 519 -27.53 8.76 7.11
C SER A 519 -26.47 7.83 7.71
N PRO A 520 -25.22 8.29 7.90
CA PRO A 520 -24.16 7.41 8.34
C PRO A 520 -24.23 7.34 9.86
N TRP A 521 -23.68 6.28 10.43
CA TRP A 521 -23.61 6.15 11.88
C TRP A 521 -22.44 6.91 12.48
N GLY A 522 -21.48 7.34 11.64
CA GLY A 522 -20.39 8.18 12.08
C GLY A 522 -19.47 8.67 10.97
N VAL A 523 -18.57 9.55 11.38
CA VAL A 523 -17.48 10.15 10.60
C VAL A 523 -16.18 10.09 11.39
N ILE A 524 -15.09 9.82 10.67
CA ILE A 524 -13.73 10.15 11.09
C ILE A 524 -13.18 11.12 10.06
N GLU A 525 -12.67 12.26 10.49
CA GLU A 525 -12.16 13.32 9.61
C GLU A 525 -10.90 13.94 10.21
N THR A 526 -9.82 14.04 9.44
CA THR A 526 -8.53 14.63 9.88
C THR A 526 -8.27 15.94 9.16
N ILE A 527 -8.08 17.03 9.91
CA ILE A 527 -7.72 18.34 9.37
C ILE A 527 -6.39 18.83 9.96
N ARG A 528 -5.72 19.75 9.28
CA ARG A 528 -4.62 20.54 9.86
C ARG A 528 -5.13 21.34 11.05
N ASN A 529 -4.33 21.39 12.11
CA ASN A 529 -4.68 22.11 13.31
C ASN A 529 -4.58 23.63 13.06
N PRO A 530 -5.68 24.41 13.18
CA PRO A 530 -5.66 25.85 12.95
C PRO A 530 -4.88 26.62 14.01
N TRP A 531 -4.57 26.01 15.15
CA TRP A 531 -3.76 26.59 16.23
C TRP A 531 -2.27 26.25 16.10
N ASN A 532 -1.90 25.26 15.28
CA ASN A 532 -0.53 24.86 14.98
C ASN A 532 -0.47 24.06 13.67
N ASP A 533 0.04 24.67 12.60
CA ASP A 533 0.07 24.08 11.26
C ASP A 533 0.90 22.79 11.11
N ARG A 534 1.68 22.43 12.14
CA ARG A 534 2.50 21.20 12.21
C ARG A 534 1.79 20.02 12.86
N THR A 535 0.62 20.22 13.46
CA THR A 535 -0.17 19.16 14.09
C THR A 535 -1.53 19.04 13.43
N TYR A 536 -2.26 17.99 13.78
CA TYR A 536 -3.51 17.62 13.14
C TYR A 536 -4.60 17.40 14.19
N ILE A 537 -5.83 17.55 13.75
CA ILE A 537 -7.03 17.29 14.54
C ILE A 537 -7.83 16.23 13.82
N THR A 538 -8.10 15.11 14.49
CA THR A 538 -9.09 14.13 14.04
C THR A 538 -10.39 14.31 14.80
N VAL A 539 -11.47 14.56 14.08
CA VAL A 539 -12.83 14.58 14.59
C VAL A 539 -13.45 13.21 14.39
N LEU A 540 -14.02 12.67 15.46
CA LEU A 540 -14.66 11.38 15.51
C LEU A 540 -16.06 11.52 16.08
N ALA A 541 -17.08 11.36 15.24
CA ALA A 541 -18.47 11.44 15.67
C ALA A 541 -19.23 10.18 15.29
N GLY A 542 -20.02 9.64 16.22
CA GLY A 542 -20.80 8.41 16.04
C GLY A 542 -20.75 7.51 17.27
N THR A 543 -21.76 6.64 17.45
CA THR A 543 -21.95 5.85 18.68
C THR A 543 -21.56 4.38 18.54
N ASN A 544 -20.88 3.98 17.46
CA ASN A 544 -20.48 2.58 17.27
C ASN A 544 -18.97 2.38 17.48
N GLU A 545 -18.59 1.98 18.70
CA GLU A 545 -17.21 1.69 19.12
C GLU A 545 -16.48 0.71 18.18
N SER A 546 -17.18 -0.32 17.68
CA SER A 546 -16.60 -1.31 16.76
C SER A 546 -16.26 -0.75 15.38
N LEU A 547 -16.92 0.35 15.00
CA LEU A 547 -16.70 1.06 13.74
C LEU A 547 -15.53 2.03 13.86
N ILE A 548 -15.48 2.76 14.98
CA ILE A 548 -14.42 3.70 15.35
C ILE A 548 -13.06 3.00 15.26
N MET A 549 -12.96 1.82 15.89
CA MET A 549 -11.77 0.97 15.76
C MET A 549 -11.52 0.59 14.30
N GLN A 550 -12.50 0.05 13.58
CA GLN A 550 -12.30 -0.37 12.18
C GLN A 550 -11.89 0.75 11.22
N ALA A 551 -12.26 2.01 11.48
CA ALA A 551 -11.98 3.14 10.62
C ALA A 551 -10.58 3.74 10.85
N PHE A 552 -10.00 3.59 12.05
CA PHE A 552 -8.56 3.80 12.25
C PHE A 552 -7.72 2.83 11.38
N TRP A 553 -8.17 1.58 11.21
CA TRP A 553 -7.35 0.53 10.61
C TRP A 553 -7.51 0.28 9.10
N ARG A 554 -8.23 1.12 8.33
CA ARG A 554 -8.65 0.78 6.94
C ARG A 554 -8.04 1.62 5.80
N GLY A 555 -6.87 2.19 6.04
CA GLY A 555 -6.20 3.09 5.11
C GLY A 555 -6.56 4.53 5.43
N PHE A 556 -5.67 5.47 5.10
CA PHE A 556 -5.64 6.82 5.67
C PHE A 556 -6.19 7.87 4.70
N PRO A 557 -7.51 7.96 4.46
CA PRO A 557 -8.08 9.09 3.74
C PRO A 557 -8.12 10.33 4.65
N SER A 558 -8.55 11.45 4.09
CA SER A 558 -8.86 12.65 4.87
C SER A 558 -10.11 12.45 5.72
N TYR A 559 -11.10 11.71 5.22
CA TYR A 559 -12.26 11.30 6.01
C TYR A 559 -12.84 9.93 5.59
N VAL A 560 -13.62 9.36 6.50
CA VAL A 560 -14.39 8.12 6.33
C VAL A 560 -15.82 8.33 6.81
N LEU A 561 -16.80 7.94 5.99
CA LEU A 561 -18.21 7.82 6.39
C LEU A 561 -18.65 6.37 6.34
N VAL A 562 -19.35 5.90 7.37
CA VAL A 562 -19.86 4.52 7.39
C VAL A 562 -21.32 4.46 7.83
N GLY A 563 -22.09 3.63 7.15
CA GLY A 563 -23.45 3.23 7.51
C GLY A 563 -23.71 1.75 7.20
N ASP A 564 -24.94 1.28 7.42
CA ASP A 564 -25.35 -0.14 7.28
C ASP A 564 -24.82 -0.85 6.02
N ASN A 565 -24.96 -0.20 4.86
CA ASN A 565 -24.55 -0.71 3.56
C ASN A 565 -23.77 0.34 2.77
N TYR A 566 -23.11 1.25 3.48
CA TYR A 566 -22.45 2.39 2.89
C TYR A 566 -21.06 2.57 3.48
N PHE A 567 -20.06 2.66 2.62
CA PHE A 567 -18.69 2.95 3.01
C PHE A 567 -18.13 3.96 2.01
N GLU A 568 -17.81 5.14 2.52
CA GLU A 568 -17.23 6.22 1.73
C GLU A 568 -15.92 6.65 2.36
N VAL A 569 -14.98 6.98 1.50
CA VAL A 569 -13.71 7.59 1.86
C VAL A 569 -13.53 8.83 1.00
N GLY A 570 -12.88 9.85 1.53
CA GLY A 570 -12.57 11.01 0.72
C GLY A 570 -11.28 11.70 1.08
N PHE A 571 -10.80 12.50 0.14
CA PHE A 571 -9.52 13.18 0.19
C PHE A 571 -9.76 14.65 -0.04
N TYR A 572 -9.09 15.51 0.71
CA TYR A 572 -9.08 16.93 0.43
C TYR A 572 -7.70 17.54 0.61
N ILE A 573 -7.46 18.58 -0.17
CA ILE A 573 -6.24 19.37 -0.14
C ILE A 573 -6.57 20.67 0.61
N GLN A 574 -5.99 20.84 1.79
CA GLN A 574 -6.09 22.10 2.55
C GLN A 574 -5.02 23.06 2.03
N GLY A 575 -5.41 24.32 1.80
CA GLY A 575 -4.44 25.37 1.48
C GLY A 575 -3.42 25.49 2.61
N GLY A 576 -2.16 25.68 2.25
CA GLY A 576 -1.06 25.96 3.18
C GLY A 576 -0.95 27.43 3.54
#